data_AF-A0A8D3WJF7-F1
#
_entry.id   AF-A0A8D3WJF7-F1
#
_cell.length_a   1.000
_cell.length_b   1.000
_cell.length_c   1.000
_cell.angle_alpha   90.00
_cell.angle_beta   90.00
_cell.angle_gamma   90.00
#
_symmetry.space_group_name_H-M   'P 1'
#
loop_
_entity.id
_entity.type
_entity.pdbx_description
1 polymer ?
#
loop_
_entity_poly.entity_id
_entity_poly.type
_entity_poly.pdbx_seq_one_letter_code
_entity_poly.pdbx_strand_id
1 'polypeptide(L)'
;MSETGTEGGEPAGATAPSRRALLGWGGAGLALGAVAAGGAVAAVRSGGDTEPASDSGAAVPFHGAHQAGIATAVQDRLHFAAFDVTTKDRAELMALLREWTRAAERMTAGRAVGEGAYGGAAEAPPDDTGEALGLRPSRLTLTIGFGPSLFAEDRFGLEDRRPEALVDLPKFPGDNLDAARSGGDLCVQACADDPQVAVHAIRNLARIGMGRTAVRWSQLGFGKTSSTTPGTQTPRNMMGFKDGTRNIAGTDEAALTKHVWAGAADGTDWMAGGSYLVARRIRMHIETWDRAPLQEQEDIFGRDKGEGAPVGKAKERDEPFLKAMLPTAHVRLAHPDSNDGATILRRGYSFTDGTDGLGRLDAGLFFLAYQRDVRRGFIPVQRRLAASDALNEYIQHVGSAVFAVPPGVRDADDWWGRALFA
;
A
#
# COMPACT_ATOMS: atom_id res chain seq x y z
N MET A 1 -24.44 -79.32 -22.88
CA MET A 1 -24.47 -78.94 -21.45
C MET A 1 -24.98 -77.51 -21.43
N SER A 2 -26.28 -77.20 -21.54
CA SER A 2 -27.43 -77.70 -20.74
C SER A 2 -27.13 -77.46 -19.26
N GLU A 3 -27.79 -76.61 -18.48
CA GLU A 3 -29.18 -76.11 -18.48
C GLU A 3 -29.32 -74.94 -17.46
N THR A 4 -30.29 -74.04 -17.73
CA THR A 4 -31.24 -73.31 -16.82
C THR A 4 -30.73 -72.52 -15.60
N GLY A 5 -31.23 -71.34 -15.21
CA GLY A 5 -32.39 -70.47 -15.49
C GLY A 5 -32.29 -69.27 -14.50
N THR A 6 -33.09 -68.20 -14.43
CA THR A 6 -34.33 -67.72 -15.07
C THR A 6 -34.52 -66.25 -14.62
N GLU A 7 -35.05 -65.40 -15.51
CA GLU A 7 -35.92 -64.18 -15.37
C GLU A 7 -35.70 -63.13 -14.23
N GLY A 8 -35.85 -61.81 -14.46
CA GLY A 8 -36.35 -61.06 -15.62
C GLY A 8 -36.49 -59.53 -15.37
N GLY A 9 -36.92 -58.80 -16.41
CA GLY A 9 -37.60 -57.49 -16.31
C GLY A 9 -36.83 -56.21 -16.66
N GLU A 10 -36.86 -55.79 -17.93
CA GLU A 10 -36.78 -54.37 -18.39
C GLU A 10 -38.23 -53.89 -18.72
N PRO A 11 -38.59 -52.59 -18.92
CA PRO A 11 -37.85 -51.61 -19.77
C PRO A 11 -38.00 -50.10 -19.45
N ALA A 12 -37.32 -49.28 -20.29
CA ALA A 12 -37.58 -47.88 -20.67
C ALA A 12 -37.40 -46.79 -19.58
N GLY A 13 -36.75 -45.65 -19.80
CA GLY A 13 -36.63 -44.83 -20.99
C GLY A 13 -37.14 -43.41 -20.65
N ALA A 14 -36.37 -42.39 -21.03
CA ALA A 14 -36.74 -40.97 -21.18
C ALA A 14 -36.32 -39.92 -20.11
N THR A 15 -35.38 -39.09 -20.58
CA THR A 15 -35.39 -37.61 -20.62
C THR A 15 -35.12 -36.77 -19.36
N ALA A 16 -34.02 -36.03 -19.45
CA ALA A 16 -33.64 -34.91 -18.59
C ALA A 16 -34.59 -33.70 -18.74
N PRO A 17 -34.88 -32.92 -17.68
CA PRO A 17 -35.69 -31.72 -17.79
C PRO A 17 -34.84 -30.48 -18.13
N SER A 18 -35.24 -29.80 -19.21
CA SER A 18 -34.67 -28.54 -19.68
C SER A 18 -35.26 -27.30 -18.98
N ARG A 19 -34.45 -26.25 -18.93
CA ARG A 19 -34.68 -24.90 -18.38
C ARG A 19 -35.87 -24.17 -19.01
N ARG A 20 -37.11 -24.38 -18.52
CA ARG A 20 -38.25 -23.43 -18.63
C ARG A 20 -39.50 -24.01 -17.96
N ALA A 21 -39.66 -23.79 -16.66
CA ALA A 21 -40.94 -23.79 -15.96
C ALA A 21 -40.68 -23.48 -14.49
N LEU A 22 -40.85 -22.22 -14.08
CA LEU A 22 -41.20 -21.80 -12.71
C LEU A 22 -41.31 -20.27 -12.67
N LEU A 23 -42.34 -19.76 -13.32
CA LEU A 23 -42.93 -18.45 -13.07
C LEU A 23 -44.44 -18.64 -13.20
N GLY A 24 -45.20 -18.37 -12.12
CA GLY A 24 -46.64 -18.15 -12.23
C GLY A 24 -47.48 -18.67 -11.06
N TRP A 25 -47.94 -17.71 -10.23
CA TRP A 25 -49.17 -17.70 -9.40
C TRP A 25 -49.17 -18.56 -8.14
N GLY A 26 -49.69 -18.12 -6.99
CA GLY A 26 -50.43 -16.93 -6.51
C GLY A 26 -50.65 -17.18 -5.00
N GLY A 27 -50.74 -16.23 -4.06
CA GLY A 27 -51.60 -15.05 -4.01
C GLY A 27 -52.47 -15.14 -2.73
N ALA A 28 -52.60 -14.01 -2.03
CA ALA A 28 -53.43 -13.72 -0.83
C ALA A 28 -52.90 -14.27 0.52
N GLY A 29 -52.74 -13.50 1.59
CA GLY A 29 -53.20 -12.16 1.92
C GLY A 29 -53.85 -12.22 3.31
N LEU A 30 -53.30 -11.53 4.32
CA LEU A 30 -54.00 -11.19 5.56
C LEU A 30 -53.27 -10.03 6.25
N ALA A 31 -53.93 -8.87 6.26
CA ALA A 31 -53.58 -7.71 7.06
C ALA A 31 -54.35 -7.77 8.38
N LEU A 32 -53.66 -7.64 9.52
CA LEU A 32 -54.25 -7.29 10.81
C LEU A 32 -53.23 -6.47 11.61
N GLY A 33 -53.69 -5.35 12.18
CA GLY A 33 -52.86 -4.29 12.75
C GLY A 33 -52.63 -4.34 14.26
N ALA A 34 -51.80 -3.37 14.68
CA ALA A 34 -51.72 -2.65 15.96
C ALA A 34 -51.49 -3.37 17.31
N VAL A 35 -50.26 -3.16 17.84
CA VAL A 35 -49.87 -2.77 19.22
C VAL A 35 -50.36 -3.58 20.43
N ALA A 36 -49.43 -4.29 21.11
CA ALA A 36 -49.16 -4.17 22.56
C ALA A 36 -48.01 -5.10 23.05
N ALA A 37 -47.04 -4.50 23.74
CA ALA A 37 -46.24 -4.99 24.87
C ALA A 37 -45.72 -6.45 24.95
N GLY A 38 -44.39 -6.58 24.95
CA GLY A 38 -43.65 -7.52 25.81
C GLY A 38 -43.39 -8.93 25.27
N GLY A 39 -42.12 -9.24 24.98
CA GLY A 39 -41.65 -10.62 24.80
C GLY A 39 -40.57 -10.75 23.73
N ALA A 40 -39.35 -11.06 24.16
CA ALA A 40 -38.19 -11.25 23.31
C ALA A 40 -38.40 -12.36 22.27
N VAL A 41 -38.29 -12.01 20.98
CA VAL A 41 -38.07 -13.00 19.91
C VAL A 41 -36.57 -13.04 19.64
N ALA A 42 -35.93 -14.10 20.12
CA ALA A 42 -34.53 -14.39 19.87
C ALA A 42 -34.32 -14.68 18.38
N ALA A 43 -33.80 -13.69 17.64
CA ALA A 43 -33.24 -13.92 16.32
C ALA A 43 -31.87 -14.58 16.49
N VAL A 44 -31.78 -15.84 16.06
CA VAL A 44 -30.50 -16.57 15.93
C VAL A 44 -29.65 -15.84 14.90
N ARG A 45 -28.71 -15.01 15.37
CA ARG A 45 -27.60 -14.51 14.56
C ARG A 45 -26.62 -15.67 14.37
N SER A 46 -26.66 -16.30 13.20
CA SER A 46 -25.52 -17.06 12.73
C SER A 46 -24.41 -16.07 12.40
N GLY A 47 -23.32 -16.14 13.16
CA GLY A 47 -22.21 -15.20 13.12
C GLY A 47 -21.48 -15.22 11.78
N GLY A 48 -21.35 -14.02 11.22
CA GLY A 48 -20.62 -13.75 9.99
C GLY A 48 -20.70 -12.26 9.64
N ASP A 49 -20.62 -11.38 10.65
CA ASP A 49 -20.53 -9.93 10.43
C ASP A 49 -19.12 -9.61 9.93
N THR A 50 -18.93 -9.89 8.64
CA THR A 50 -17.85 -9.29 7.85
C THR A 50 -18.29 -7.86 7.59
N GLU A 51 -17.75 -6.91 8.35
CA GLU A 51 -17.79 -5.49 8.00
C GLU A 51 -17.40 -5.34 6.52
N PRO A 52 -18.15 -4.59 5.70
CA PRO A 52 -17.82 -4.45 4.29
C PRO A 52 -16.44 -3.81 4.19
N ALA A 53 -15.50 -4.54 3.60
CA ALA A 53 -14.32 -3.91 3.01
C ALA A 53 -14.83 -2.73 2.17
N SER A 54 -14.30 -1.52 2.42
CA SER A 54 -14.71 -0.31 1.70
C SER A 54 -14.93 -0.63 0.22
N ASP A 55 -16.10 -0.27 -0.33
CA ASP A 55 -16.48 -0.63 -1.70
C ASP A 55 -15.30 -0.40 -2.65
N SER A 56 -14.78 -1.49 -3.23
CA SER A 56 -13.58 -1.49 -4.09
C SER A 56 -13.67 -0.50 -5.26
N GLY A 57 -14.88 0.00 -5.59
CA GLY A 57 -15.10 1.04 -6.58
C GLY A 57 -15.14 2.48 -6.07
N ALA A 58 -15.09 2.73 -4.76
CA ALA A 58 -15.27 4.06 -4.17
C ALA A 58 -14.09 5.00 -4.42
N ALA A 59 -14.34 6.31 -4.40
CA ALA A 59 -13.28 7.32 -4.39
C ALA A 59 -12.79 7.57 -2.95
N VAL A 60 -11.51 7.90 -2.79
CA VAL A 60 -10.95 8.42 -1.53
C VAL A 60 -10.83 9.94 -1.65
N PRO A 61 -11.23 10.73 -0.62
CA PRO A 61 -11.06 12.19 -0.67
C PRO A 61 -9.60 12.60 -0.92
N PHE A 62 -9.40 13.46 -1.92
CA PHE A 62 -8.08 14.01 -2.26
C PHE A 62 -7.66 15.13 -1.30
N HIS A 63 -8.60 16.03 -0.98
CA HIS A 63 -8.35 17.15 -0.09
C HIS A 63 -8.39 16.75 1.39
N GLY A 64 -7.51 17.34 2.19
CA GLY A 64 -7.42 17.09 3.62
C GLY A 64 -6.21 17.75 4.28
N ALA A 65 -6.14 17.67 5.61
CA ALA A 65 -4.98 18.19 6.35
C ALA A 65 -3.70 17.37 6.08
N HIS A 66 -3.86 16.07 5.84
CA HIS A 66 -2.81 15.13 5.49
C HIS A 66 -3.09 14.60 4.08
N GLN A 67 -2.04 14.27 3.33
CA GLN A 67 -2.24 13.56 2.07
C GLN A 67 -2.86 12.18 2.32
N ALA A 68 -3.82 11.80 1.47
CA ALA A 68 -4.32 10.44 1.41
C ALA A 68 -3.21 9.45 0.99
N GLY A 69 -3.44 8.15 1.19
CA GLY A 69 -2.46 7.11 0.85
C GLY A 69 -1.41 6.85 1.94
N ILE A 70 -1.57 7.44 3.12
CA ILE A 70 -0.73 7.20 4.30
C ILE A 70 -1.55 6.46 5.37
N ALA A 71 -2.42 7.17 6.10
CA ALA A 71 -3.33 6.60 7.10
C ALA A 71 -4.56 5.92 6.47
N THR A 72 -4.88 6.23 5.21
CA THR A 72 -5.95 5.59 4.45
C THR A 72 -5.80 4.07 4.46
N ALA A 73 -6.94 3.35 4.49
CA ALA A 73 -6.98 1.90 4.30
C ALA A 73 -6.11 1.47 3.10
N VAL A 74 -5.28 0.45 3.30
CA VAL A 74 -4.33 -0.01 2.28
C VAL A 74 -5.08 -0.62 1.09
N GLN A 75 -4.84 -0.09 -0.10
CA GLN A 75 -5.37 -0.60 -1.36
C GLN A 75 -4.62 -1.85 -1.82
N ASP A 76 -5.13 -2.53 -2.84
CA ASP A 76 -4.60 -3.83 -3.24
C ASP A 76 -3.38 -3.75 -4.18
N ARG A 77 -3.19 -2.62 -4.87
CA ARG A 77 -2.16 -2.39 -5.89
C ARG A 77 -1.40 -1.10 -5.65
N LEU A 78 -0.15 -1.11 -6.10
CA LEU A 78 0.77 0.02 -6.08
C LEU A 78 1.40 0.22 -7.46
N HIS A 79 1.50 1.47 -7.87
CA HIS A 79 2.53 1.93 -8.80
C HIS A 79 3.27 3.09 -8.14
N PHE A 80 4.54 2.87 -7.81
CA PHE A 80 5.42 3.90 -7.27
C PHE A 80 6.35 4.39 -8.37
N ALA A 81 6.53 5.71 -8.50
CA ALA A 81 7.52 6.27 -9.41
C ALA A 81 8.32 7.36 -8.70
N ALA A 82 9.63 7.33 -8.89
CA ALA A 82 10.51 8.45 -8.57
C ALA A 82 10.85 9.22 -9.85
N PHE A 83 10.95 10.53 -9.72
CA PHE A 83 11.23 11.44 -10.82
C PHE A 83 12.46 12.28 -10.48
N ASP A 84 13.29 12.52 -11.50
CA ASP A 84 14.32 13.55 -11.47
C ASP A 84 13.77 14.81 -12.17
N VAL A 85 13.97 15.98 -11.57
CA VAL A 85 13.55 17.26 -12.14
C VAL A 85 14.61 17.76 -13.11
N THR A 86 14.24 17.89 -14.38
CA THR A 86 15.14 18.27 -15.49
C THR A 86 15.14 19.76 -15.77
N THR A 87 14.05 20.46 -15.46
CA THR A 87 14.05 21.93 -15.51
C THR A 87 14.92 22.51 -14.40
N LYS A 88 15.52 23.67 -14.67
CA LYS A 88 16.26 24.49 -13.70
C LYS A 88 15.44 25.68 -13.22
N ASP A 89 14.26 25.90 -13.78
CA ASP A 89 13.40 27.02 -13.42
C ASP A 89 12.45 26.63 -12.29
N ARG A 90 12.59 27.32 -11.15
CA ARG A 90 11.71 27.18 -9.99
C ARG A 90 10.24 27.45 -10.35
N ALA A 91 9.97 28.43 -11.21
CA ALA A 91 8.62 28.78 -11.62
C ALA A 91 7.99 27.66 -12.46
N GLU A 92 8.76 27.01 -13.34
CA GLU A 92 8.29 25.85 -14.11
C GLU A 92 7.98 24.65 -13.21
N LEU A 93 8.80 24.38 -12.19
CA LEU A 93 8.53 23.35 -11.20
C LEU A 93 7.24 23.65 -10.42
N MET A 94 7.04 24.89 -9.98
CA MET A 94 5.81 25.31 -9.30
C MET A 94 4.58 25.19 -10.21
N ALA A 95 4.70 25.54 -11.49
CA ALA A 95 3.63 25.35 -12.48
C ALA A 95 3.29 23.87 -12.66
N LEU A 96 4.31 23.01 -12.78
CA LEU A 96 4.14 21.56 -12.88
C LEU A 96 3.39 20.99 -11.66
N LEU A 97 3.78 21.38 -10.44
CA LEU A 97 3.13 20.88 -9.22
C LEU A 97 1.65 21.27 -9.15
N ARG A 98 1.27 22.45 -9.66
CA ARG A 98 -0.13 22.87 -9.80
C ARG A 98 -0.87 22.02 -10.82
N GLU A 99 -0.29 21.81 -12.00
CA GLU A 99 -0.87 20.95 -13.05
C GLU A 99 -1.06 19.51 -12.55
N TRP A 100 -0.05 18.95 -11.90
CA TRP A 100 -0.10 17.63 -11.27
C TRP A 100 -1.16 17.53 -10.18
N THR A 101 -1.33 18.57 -9.36
CA THR A 101 -2.41 18.61 -8.36
C THR A 101 -3.78 18.52 -9.02
N ARG A 102 -4.02 19.29 -10.09
CA ARG A 102 -5.29 19.26 -10.83
C ARG A 102 -5.56 17.91 -11.48
N ALA A 103 -4.52 17.33 -12.08
CA ALA A 103 -4.63 15.99 -12.65
C ALA A 103 -4.95 14.94 -11.57
N ALA A 104 -4.28 15.01 -10.42
CA ALA A 104 -4.50 14.10 -9.30
C ALA A 104 -5.91 14.21 -8.70
N GLU A 105 -6.41 15.43 -8.50
CA GLU A 105 -7.78 15.68 -8.03
C GLU A 105 -8.82 15.03 -8.96
N ARG A 106 -8.63 15.13 -10.29
CA ARG A 106 -9.53 14.51 -11.26
C ARG A 106 -9.43 12.99 -11.26
N MET A 107 -8.22 12.45 -11.34
CA MET A 107 -8.00 11.00 -11.43
C MET A 107 -8.46 10.26 -10.17
N THR A 108 -8.23 10.82 -8.98
CA THR A 108 -8.72 10.24 -7.72
C THR A 108 -10.25 10.22 -7.61
N ALA A 109 -10.94 11.09 -8.35
CA ALA A 109 -12.39 11.08 -8.53
C ALA A 109 -12.87 10.19 -9.70
N GLY A 110 -11.97 9.42 -10.34
CA GLY A 110 -12.26 8.57 -11.50
C GLY A 110 -12.56 9.35 -12.78
N ARG A 111 -12.05 10.57 -12.91
CA ARG A 111 -12.23 11.44 -14.08
C ARG A 111 -10.93 11.53 -14.88
N ALA A 112 -11.07 11.61 -16.21
CA ALA A 112 -9.94 11.86 -17.10
C ALA A 112 -9.30 13.24 -16.84
N VAL A 113 -8.00 13.35 -17.09
CA VAL A 113 -7.23 14.60 -17.02
C VAL A 113 -7.70 15.61 -18.08
N GLY A 114 -7.66 16.90 -17.75
CA GLY A 114 -7.97 18.00 -18.66
C GLY A 114 -9.37 17.89 -19.28
N GLU A 115 -9.45 18.17 -20.58
CA GLU A 115 -10.67 18.05 -21.40
C GLU A 115 -11.02 16.58 -21.75
N GLY A 116 -10.18 15.63 -21.34
CA GLY A 116 -10.43 14.20 -21.42
C GLY A 116 -9.63 13.47 -22.48
N ALA A 117 -10.00 12.21 -22.69
CA ALA A 117 -9.26 11.27 -23.55
C ALA A 117 -9.70 11.28 -25.03
N TYR A 118 -10.84 11.89 -25.34
CA TYR A 118 -11.41 12.00 -26.69
C TYR A 118 -12.40 13.15 -26.77
N GLY A 119 -12.80 13.55 -27.97
CA GLY A 119 -13.81 14.59 -28.20
C GLY A 119 -13.29 16.03 -28.25
N GLY A 120 -11.97 16.23 -28.05
CA GLY A 120 -11.29 17.49 -28.34
C GLY A 120 -11.03 17.72 -29.83
N ALA A 121 -10.22 18.73 -30.17
CA ALA A 121 -9.81 19.00 -31.54
C ALA A 121 -9.08 17.79 -32.15
N ALA A 122 -9.43 17.42 -33.39
CA ALA A 122 -8.93 16.19 -34.03
C ALA A 122 -7.41 16.21 -34.28
N GLU A 123 -6.83 17.40 -34.43
CA GLU A 123 -5.41 17.62 -34.71
C GLU A 123 -4.57 17.77 -33.43
N ALA A 124 -5.21 17.81 -32.25
CA ALA A 124 -4.53 17.93 -30.97
C ALA A 124 -4.38 16.56 -30.29
N PRO A 125 -3.24 16.28 -29.61
CA PRO A 125 -3.16 15.15 -28.70
C PRO A 125 -4.21 15.27 -27.59
N PRO A 126 -4.85 14.17 -27.14
CA PRO A 126 -5.76 14.21 -26.01
C PRO A 126 -5.03 14.54 -24.70
N ASP A 127 -5.75 15.16 -23.76
CA ASP A 127 -5.20 15.54 -22.45
C ASP A 127 -4.99 14.34 -21.53
N ASP A 128 -5.79 13.29 -21.71
CA ASP A 128 -5.69 12.03 -21.00
C ASP A 128 -5.39 10.88 -21.97
N THR A 129 -4.55 9.93 -21.57
CA THR A 129 -4.15 8.81 -22.44
C THR A 129 -5.22 7.73 -22.62
N GLY A 130 -6.29 7.75 -21.82
CA GLY A 130 -7.54 7.04 -22.08
C GLY A 130 -7.61 5.59 -21.61
N GLU A 131 -6.52 4.99 -21.14
CA GLU A 131 -6.51 3.59 -20.73
C GLU A 131 -7.35 3.31 -19.46
N ALA A 132 -7.75 4.33 -18.70
CA ALA A 132 -8.67 4.16 -17.56
C ALA A 132 -10.15 4.41 -17.91
N LEU A 133 -10.51 4.66 -19.18
CA LEU A 133 -11.90 4.85 -19.57
C LEU A 133 -12.77 3.63 -19.22
N GLY A 134 -13.90 3.88 -18.56
CA GLY A 134 -14.83 2.84 -18.11
C GLY A 134 -14.44 2.15 -16.80
N LEU A 135 -13.27 2.47 -16.23
CA LEU A 135 -12.89 2.00 -14.89
C LEU A 135 -13.46 2.92 -13.80
N ARG A 136 -13.58 2.38 -12.59
CA ARG A 136 -14.00 3.12 -11.40
C ARG A 136 -12.80 3.89 -10.80
N PRO A 137 -13.02 4.84 -9.87
CA PRO A 137 -11.95 5.46 -9.10
C PRO A 137 -11.04 4.45 -8.37
N SER A 138 -11.58 3.29 -8.00
CA SER A 138 -10.83 2.16 -7.44
C SER A 138 -9.98 2.53 -6.22
N ARG A 139 -10.54 3.36 -5.33
CA ARG A 139 -9.89 3.94 -4.14
C ARG A 139 -8.53 4.58 -4.43
N LEU A 140 -8.34 5.13 -5.64
CA LEU A 140 -7.08 5.76 -6.03
C LEU A 140 -6.69 6.86 -5.03
N THR A 141 -5.47 6.78 -4.54
CA THR A 141 -4.78 7.87 -3.84
C THR A 141 -3.46 8.15 -4.53
N LEU A 142 -3.12 9.43 -4.63
CA LEU A 142 -1.82 9.89 -5.14
C LEU A 142 -1.13 10.68 -4.03
N THR A 143 0.02 10.21 -3.59
CA THR A 143 0.83 10.84 -2.54
C THR A 143 2.15 11.29 -3.12
N ILE A 144 2.45 12.59 -3.07
CA ILE A 144 3.72 13.16 -3.53
C ILE A 144 4.72 13.28 -2.38
N GLY A 145 6.01 13.13 -2.68
CA GLY A 145 7.11 13.41 -1.74
C GLY A 145 8.32 14.03 -2.42
N PHE A 146 9.14 14.73 -1.64
CA PHE A 146 10.30 15.49 -2.09
C PHE A 146 11.59 14.88 -1.52
N GLY A 147 12.49 14.46 -2.41
CA GLY A 147 13.74 13.80 -2.06
C GLY A 147 14.84 14.81 -1.70
N PRO A 148 15.91 14.38 -1.00
CA PRO A 148 17.00 15.26 -0.58
C PRO A 148 17.61 16.08 -1.72
N SER A 149 17.74 15.47 -2.91
CA SER A 149 18.37 16.10 -4.07
C SER A 149 17.58 17.28 -4.62
N LEU A 150 16.27 17.39 -4.37
CA LEU A 150 15.47 18.56 -4.74
C LEU A 150 15.96 19.84 -4.03
N PHE A 151 16.53 19.67 -2.82
CA PHE A 151 17.05 20.73 -1.97
C PHE A 151 18.57 20.93 -2.15
N ALA A 152 19.18 20.33 -3.17
CA ALA A 152 20.59 20.56 -3.44
C ALA A 152 20.85 22.05 -3.77
N GLU A 153 22.05 22.50 -3.42
CA GLU A 153 22.53 23.85 -3.70
C GLU A 153 22.38 24.21 -5.19
N ASP A 154 22.16 25.49 -5.48
CA ASP A 154 22.05 26.07 -6.83
C ASP A 154 20.94 25.50 -7.73
N ARG A 155 19.92 24.83 -7.16
CA ARG A 155 18.75 24.35 -7.94
C ARG A 155 17.58 25.33 -7.94
N PHE A 156 16.90 25.44 -6.81
CA PHE A 156 15.62 26.16 -6.70
C PHE A 156 15.59 27.16 -5.54
N GLY A 157 16.74 27.42 -4.89
CA GLY A 157 16.83 28.24 -3.68
C GLY A 157 16.01 27.62 -2.55
N LEU A 158 16.23 26.33 -2.30
CA LEU A 158 15.49 25.50 -1.32
C LEU A 158 16.40 24.85 -0.28
N GLU A 159 17.72 25.02 -0.37
CA GLU A 159 18.73 24.43 0.51
C GLU A 159 18.40 24.62 1.99
N ASP A 160 18.07 25.85 2.41
CA ASP A 160 17.69 26.20 3.78
C ASP A 160 16.30 25.69 4.19
N ARG A 161 15.54 25.15 3.24
CA ARG A 161 14.21 24.56 3.46
C ARG A 161 14.28 23.04 3.61
N ARG A 162 15.44 22.40 3.43
CA ARG A 162 15.60 20.95 3.65
C ARG A 162 15.33 20.62 5.12
N PRO A 163 14.35 19.74 5.43
CA PRO A 163 14.08 19.38 6.82
C PRO A 163 15.24 18.55 7.40
N GLU A 164 15.63 18.80 8.65
CA GLU A 164 16.68 18.00 9.31
C GLU A 164 16.29 16.52 9.46
N ALA A 165 15.00 16.22 9.53
CA ALA A 165 14.49 14.85 9.58
C ALA A 165 14.53 14.13 8.22
N LEU A 166 14.75 14.86 7.11
CA LEU A 166 15.03 14.32 5.78
C LEU A 166 16.53 14.00 5.64
N VAL A 167 17.01 13.11 6.50
CA VAL A 167 18.41 12.69 6.51
C VAL A 167 18.72 11.70 5.41
N ASP A 168 19.94 11.75 4.90
CA ASP A 168 20.48 10.64 4.12
C ASP A 168 20.60 9.41 5.00
N LEU A 169 20.11 8.28 4.50
CA LEU A 169 20.18 7.03 5.25
C LEU A 169 21.65 6.58 5.38
N PRO A 170 22.08 6.08 6.56
CA PRO A 170 23.40 5.48 6.67
C PRO A 170 23.47 4.21 5.82
N LYS A 171 24.69 3.79 5.49
CA LYS A 171 24.90 2.44 4.95
C LYS A 171 24.57 1.40 6.03
N PHE A 172 23.85 0.35 5.65
CA PHE A 172 23.57 -0.78 6.51
C PHE A 172 24.36 -2.02 6.04
N PRO A 173 24.81 -2.89 6.96
CA PRO A 173 25.31 -4.21 6.58
C PRO A 173 24.33 -4.94 5.66
N GLY A 174 24.85 -5.56 4.58
CA GLY A 174 24.04 -6.27 3.59
C GLY A 174 23.44 -5.41 2.48
N ASP A 175 23.61 -4.07 2.52
CA ASP A 175 23.19 -3.19 1.43
C ASP A 175 23.90 -3.56 0.11
N ASN A 176 23.10 -3.75 -0.94
CA ASN A 176 23.55 -3.92 -2.32
C ASN A 176 22.71 -3.03 -3.24
N LEU A 177 22.70 -1.74 -2.93
CA LEU A 177 21.78 -0.78 -3.51
C LEU A 177 22.16 -0.43 -4.96
N ASP A 178 21.24 -0.66 -5.89
CA ASP A 178 21.33 -0.17 -7.26
C ASP A 178 21.02 1.34 -7.27
N ALA A 179 22.01 2.14 -7.65
CA ALA A 179 21.89 3.59 -7.73
C ALA A 179 20.84 4.06 -8.74
N ALA A 180 20.62 3.30 -9.83
CA ALA A 180 19.60 3.62 -10.83
C ALA A 180 18.18 3.40 -10.29
N ARG A 181 18.01 2.51 -9.30
CA ARG A 181 16.73 2.22 -8.62
C ARG A 181 16.69 2.77 -7.19
N SER A 182 17.43 3.85 -6.94
CA SER A 182 17.54 4.53 -5.65
C SER A 182 17.46 6.04 -5.82
N GLY A 183 17.11 6.76 -4.75
CA GLY A 183 16.97 8.22 -4.74
C GLY A 183 15.82 8.72 -5.62
N GLY A 184 15.97 9.94 -6.14
CA GLY A 184 14.97 10.67 -6.92
C GLY A 184 14.63 12.01 -6.27
N ASP A 185 14.44 13.04 -7.08
CA ASP A 185 14.06 14.38 -6.61
C ASP A 185 12.64 14.43 -6.06
N LEU A 186 11.73 13.68 -6.70
CA LEU A 186 10.33 13.59 -6.33
C LEU A 186 9.92 12.12 -6.31
N CYS A 187 8.87 11.79 -5.57
CA CYS A 187 8.14 10.54 -5.76
C CYS A 187 6.64 10.78 -5.87
N VAL A 188 5.96 9.89 -6.59
CA VAL A 188 4.51 9.74 -6.53
C VAL A 188 4.19 8.28 -6.22
N GLN A 189 3.46 8.06 -5.13
CA GLN A 189 2.87 6.78 -4.77
C GLN A 189 1.41 6.76 -5.26
N ALA A 190 1.12 5.95 -6.27
CA ALA A 190 -0.24 5.67 -6.71
C ALA A 190 -0.73 4.33 -6.14
N CYS A 191 -1.71 4.36 -5.25
CA CYS A 191 -2.33 3.16 -4.71
C CYS A 191 -3.80 3.10 -5.13
N ALA A 192 -4.22 1.96 -5.67
CA ALA A 192 -5.60 1.69 -6.10
C ALA A 192 -5.89 0.19 -5.98
N ASP A 193 -7.16 -0.20 -6.05
CA ASP A 193 -7.53 -1.62 -6.09
C ASP A 193 -7.38 -2.23 -7.49
N ASP A 194 -7.42 -1.37 -8.51
CA ASP A 194 -7.19 -1.71 -9.91
C ASP A 194 -5.78 -1.27 -10.33
N PRO A 195 -4.91 -2.18 -10.81
CA PRO A 195 -3.54 -1.82 -11.18
C PRO A 195 -3.48 -0.91 -12.41
N GLN A 196 -4.45 -1.00 -13.33
CA GLN A 196 -4.53 -0.17 -14.53
C GLN A 196 -4.84 1.29 -14.16
N VAL A 197 -5.66 1.51 -13.14
CA VAL A 197 -5.93 2.86 -12.59
C VAL A 197 -4.66 3.47 -11.97
N ALA A 198 -3.87 2.70 -11.21
CA ALA A 198 -2.60 3.19 -10.67
C ALA A 198 -1.56 3.46 -11.76
N VAL A 199 -1.48 2.62 -12.79
CA VAL A 199 -0.59 2.81 -13.94
C VAL A 199 -0.97 4.04 -14.74
N HIS A 200 -2.26 4.21 -15.04
CA HIS A 200 -2.81 5.38 -15.73
C HIS A 200 -2.42 6.68 -15.03
N ALA A 201 -2.56 6.73 -13.71
CA ALA A 201 -2.25 7.93 -12.96
C ALA A 201 -0.78 8.34 -13.06
N ILE A 202 0.15 7.39 -12.84
CA ILE A 202 1.59 7.66 -12.97
C ILE A 202 1.94 8.03 -14.42
N ARG A 203 1.37 7.34 -15.42
CA ARG A 203 1.63 7.60 -16.84
C ARG A 203 1.20 9.01 -17.24
N ASN A 204 0.01 9.46 -16.81
CA ASN A 204 -0.46 10.81 -17.14
C ASN A 204 0.35 11.89 -16.42
N LEU A 205 0.73 11.68 -15.15
CA LEU A 205 1.63 12.62 -14.46
C LEU A 205 3.00 12.71 -15.17
N ALA A 206 3.57 11.58 -15.59
CA ALA A 206 4.81 11.57 -16.37
C ALA A 206 4.65 12.31 -17.72
N ARG A 207 3.51 12.13 -18.40
CA ARG A 207 3.20 12.85 -19.66
C ARG A 207 3.16 14.36 -19.45
N ILE A 208 2.44 14.84 -18.42
CA ILE A 208 2.34 16.27 -18.07
C ILE A 208 3.72 16.83 -17.69
N GLY A 209 4.53 16.03 -17.00
CA GLY A 209 5.89 16.40 -16.58
C GLY A 209 6.93 16.43 -17.70
N MET A 210 6.62 15.94 -18.90
CA MET A 210 7.60 15.84 -19.99
C MET A 210 8.31 17.17 -20.26
N GLY A 211 9.64 17.12 -20.31
CA GLY A 211 10.51 18.30 -20.45
C GLY A 211 10.89 18.98 -19.12
N ARG A 212 10.07 18.83 -18.07
CA ARG A 212 10.31 19.38 -16.73
C ARG A 212 10.77 18.32 -15.72
N THR A 213 10.36 17.07 -15.92
CA THR A 213 10.77 15.90 -15.14
C THR A 213 10.98 14.67 -16.03
N ALA A 214 11.71 13.69 -15.51
CA ALA A 214 11.86 12.37 -16.11
C ALA A 214 11.68 11.28 -15.04
N VAL A 215 11.05 10.16 -15.41
CA VAL A 215 10.96 9.00 -14.51
C VAL A 215 12.37 8.43 -14.31
N ARG A 216 12.84 8.42 -13.07
CA ARG A 216 14.12 7.85 -12.69
C ARG A 216 14.03 6.32 -12.57
N TRP A 217 13.04 5.87 -11.82
CA TRP A 217 12.69 4.47 -11.65
C TRP A 217 11.23 4.35 -11.26
N SER A 218 10.63 3.19 -11.53
CA SER A 218 9.30 2.85 -11.05
C SER A 218 9.24 1.41 -10.52
N GLN A 219 8.24 1.15 -9.70
CA GLN A 219 7.98 -0.17 -9.12
C GLN A 219 6.47 -0.42 -9.11
N LEU A 220 6.07 -1.52 -9.74
CA LEU A 220 4.73 -2.09 -9.54
C LEU A 220 4.75 -2.96 -8.28
N GLY A 221 3.70 -2.84 -7.49
CA GLY A 221 3.46 -3.68 -6.33
C GLY A 221 2.09 -4.34 -6.42
N PHE A 222 2.02 -5.62 -6.10
CA PHE A 222 0.79 -6.38 -6.00
C PHE A 222 0.66 -6.98 -4.61
N GLY A 223 -0.56 -7.01 -4.09
CA GLY A 223 -0.81 -7.56 -2.76
C GLY A 223 -0.21 -6.66 -1.68
N LYS A 224 -1.07 -5.92 -0.99
CA LYS A 224 -0.69 -5.22 0.23
C LYS A 224 0.01 -6.18 1.18
N THR A 225 1.14 -5.80 1.75
CA THR A 225 1.86 -6.56 2.80
C THR A 225 1.90 -5.74 4.08
N SER A 226 0.84 -4.98 4.31
CA SER A 226 0.69 -4.04 5.40
C SER A 226 -0.80 -3.80 5.63
N SER A 227 -1.16 -3.45 6.85
CA SER A 227 -2.54 -3.12 7.20
C SER A 227 -2.57 -1.87 8.08
N THR A 228 -3.44 -0.93 7.73
CA THR A 228 -3.87 0.20 8.58
C THR A 228 -5.29 -0.01 9.11
N THR A 229 -5.87 -1.21 8.90
CA THR A 229 -7.24 -1.59 9.28
C THR A 229 -7.22 -2.90 10.07
N PRO A 230 -6.87 -2.86 11.37
CA PRO A 230 -6.64 -4.07 12.17
C PRO A 230 -7.84 -5.00 12.28
N GLY A 231 -9.08 -4.54 12.03
CA GLY A 231 -10.29 -5.38 12.06
C GLY A 231 -10.48 -6.28 10.82
N THR A 232 -9.67 -6.09 9.78
CA THR A 232 -9.77 -6.88 8.54
C THR A 232 -8.74 -8.02 8.51
N GLN A 233 -8.88 -8.94 7.56
CA GLN A 233 -7.90 -10.00 7.36
C GLN A 233 -6.52 -9.40 7.00
N THR A 234 -5.52 -9.67 7.84
CA THR A 234 -4.13 -9.29 7.58
C THR A 234 -3.63 -10.01 6.33
N PRO A 235 -3.07 -9.29 5.35
CA PRO A 235 -2.56 -9.92 4.14
C PRO A 235 -1.28 -10.72 4.42
N ARG A 236 -0.83 -11.52 3.45
CA ARG A 236 0.43 -12.26 3.52
C ARG A 236 1.45 -11.70 2.54
N ASN A 237 2.73 -11.80 2.90
CA ASN A 237 3.84 -11.52 2.00
C ASN A 237 4.29 -12.76 1.21
N MET A 238 5.25 -12.59 0.30
CA MET A 238 5.76 -13.67 -0.57
C MET A 238 6.53 -14.76 0.19
N MET A 239 6.91 -14.55 1.45
CA MET A 239 7.43 -15.60 2.33
C MET A 239 6.32 -16.43 2.98
N GLY A 240 5.05 -16.03 2.79
CA GLY A 240 3.87 -16.74 3.24
C GLY A 240 3.41 -16.36 4.66
N PHE A 241 4.03 -15.39 5.31
CA PHE A 241 3.65 -14.91 6.64
C PHE A 241 2.65 -13.76 6.57
N LYS A 242 1.76 -13.66 7.57
CA LYS A 242 0.88 -12.49 7.73
C LYS A 242 1.74 -11.24 8.00
N ASP A 243 1.46 -10.16 7.29
CA ASP A 243 2.26 -8.94 7.34
C ASP A 243 1.38 -7.71 7.54
N GLY A 244 1.54 -7.04 8.69
CA GLY A 244 0.75 -5.88 9.09
C GLY A 244 0.00 -6.02 10.41
N THR A 245 0.10 -7.16 11.10
CA THR A 245 -0.60 -7.42 12.38
C THR A 245 -0.37 -6.33 13.44
N ARG A 246 0.90 -5.98 13.71
CA ARG A 246 1.28 -4.87 14.58
C ARG A 246 1.76 -3.71 13.72
N ASN A 247 0.87 -2.75 13.52
CA ASN A 247 1.11 -1.54 12.75
C ASN A 247 0.25 -0.41 13.33
N ILE A 248 0.49 0.83 12.89
CA ILE A 248 -0.35 1.96 13.28
C ILE A 248 -1.65 1.91 12.45
N ALA A 249 -2.79 1.87 13.13
CA ALA A 249 -4.10 1.93 12.48
C ALA A 249 -4.39 3.35 11.96
N GLY A 250 -5.09 3.46 10.83
CA GLY A 250 -5.51 4.76 10.29
C GLY A 250 -6.46 5.53 11.19
N THR A 251 -7.13 4.84 12.12
CA THR A 251 -8.06 5.40 13.10
C THR A 251 -7.40 5.74 14.44
N ASP A 252 -6.11 5.41 14.64
CA ASP A 252 -5.39 5.72 15.87
C ASP A 252 -4.72 7.10 15.76
N GLU A 253 -5.52 8.15 15.95
CA GLU A 253 -5.07 9.54 15.82
C GLU A 253 -3.92 9.88 16.78
N ALA A 254 -3.91 9.29 17.98
CA ALA A 254 -2.87 9.51 18.97
C ALA A 254 -1.53 8.92 18.51
N ALA A 255 -1.52 7.67 18.03
CA ALA A 255 -0.32 7.06 17.48
C ALA A 255 0.16 7.76 16.21
N LEU A 256 -0.77 8.14 15.30
CA LEU A 256 -0.44 8.88 14.09
C LEU A 256 0.22 10.23 14.40
N THR A 257 -0.35 11.01 15.32
CA THR A 257 0.21 12.30 15.75
C THR A 257 1.58 12.14 16.41
N LYS A 258 1.75 11.09 17.21
CA LYS A 258 3.01 10.86 17.92
C LYS A 258 4.12 10.36 16.99
N HIS A 259 3.80 9.45 16.07
CA HIS A 259 4.80 8.65 15.36
C HIS A 259 4.87 8.90 13.86
N VAL A 260 3.84 9.49 13.22
CA VAL A 260 3.74 9.59 11.76
C VAL A 260 3.74 11.03 11.27
N TRP A 261 2.93 11.90 11.87
CA TRP A 261 2.77 13.28 11.40
C TRP A 261 3.84 14.21 11.97
N ALA A 262 4.52 14.95 11.08
CA ALA A 262 5.35 16.08 11.45
C ALA A 262 4.47 17.21 12.00
N GLY A 263 4.93 17.85 13.08
CA GLY A 263 4.30 19.02 13.69
C GLY A 263 5.14 20.27 13.49
N ALA A 264 4.53 21.45 13.57
CA ALA A 264 5.24 22.73 13.44
C ALA A 264 6.40 22.87 14.45
N ALA A 265 6.23 22.33 15.65
CA ALA A 265 7.26 22.33 16.70
C ALA A 265 8.51 21.48 16.38
N ASP A 266 8.52 20.71 15.29
CA ASP A 266 9.65 19.86 14.89
C ASP A 266 10.72 20.62 14.08
N GLY A 267 10.57 21.94 13.88
CA GLY A 267 11.60 22.80 13.30
C GLY A 267 11.53 22.96 11.78
N THR A 268 10.44 22.54 11.15
CA THR A 268 10.24 22.75 9.70
C THR A 268 8.76 23.04 9.42
N ASP A 269 8.39 24.32 9.42
CA ASP A 269 6.98 24.76 9.37
C ASP A 269 6.22 24.24 8.15
N TRP A 270 6.86 24.21 6.97
CA TRP A 270 6.20 23.74 5.74
C TRP A 270 5.86 22.25 5.76
N MET A 271 6.47 21.48 6.68
CA MET A 271 6.20 20.05 6.89
C MET A 271 5.14 19.80 7.96
N ALA A 272 4.55 20.82 8.59
CA ALA A 272 3.49 20.63 9.57
C ALA A 272 2.26 19.94 8.94
N GLY A 273 1.92 18.74 9.41
CA GLY A 273 0.90 17.87 8.81
C GLY A 273 1.42 16.91 7.73
N GLY A 274 2.70 17.00 7.38
CA GLY A 274 3.39 16.06 6.50
C GLY A 274 3.89 14.81 7.23
N SER A 275 4.69 13.99 6.55
CA SER A 275 5.37 12.81 7.10
C SER A 275 6.67 12.55 6.31
N TYR A 276 7.55 11.69 6.81
CA TYR A 276 8.74 11.26 6.09
C TYR A 276 8.57 9.82 5.64
N LEU A 277 8.82 9.55 4.36
CA LEU A 277 8.75 8.24 3.75
C LEU A 277 10.15 7.68 3.55
N VAL A 278 10.36 6.43 3.98
CA VAL A 278 11.49 5.60 3.55
C VAL A 278 10.95 4.50 2.63
N ALA A 279 11.54 4.39 1.45
CA ALA A 279 11.28 3.32 0.48
C ALA A 279 12.50 2.39 0.37
N ARG A 280 12.29 1.08 0.46
CA ARG A 280 13.33 0.07 0.31
C ARG A 280 12.82 -1.04 -0.60
N ARG A 281 13.53 -1.29 -1.71
CA ARG A 281 13.30 -2.49 -2.51
C ARG A 281 14.08 -3.65 -1.89
N ILE A 282 13.37 -4.60 -1.31
CA ILE A 282 13.94 -5.73 -0.59
C ILE A 282 13.66 -6.99 -1.39
N ARG A 283 14.69 -7.51 -2.07
CA ARG A 283 14.60 -8.78 -2.78
C ARG A 283 14.60 -9.92 -1.77
N MET A 284 13.75 -10.92 -1.98
CA MET A 284 13.73 -12.15 -1.20
C MET A 284 14.48 -13.24 -1.97
N HIS A 285 15.27 -14.06 -1.25
CA HIS A 285 15.89 -15.26 -1.80
C HIS A 285 14.90 -16.42 -1.73
N ILE A 286 13.89 -16.36 -2.60
CA ILE A 286 12.70 -17.24 -2.59
C ILE A 286 13.10 -18.72 -2.61
N GLU A 287 13.99 -19.11 -3.51
CA GLU A 287 14.36 -20.52 -3.68
C GLU A 287 15.12 -21.08 -2.47
N THR A 288 15.88 -20.23 -1.75
CA THR A 288 16.54 -20.61 -0.51
C THR A 288 15.52 -20.72 0.62
N TRP A 289 14.64 -19.72 0.75
CA TRP A 289 13.59 -19.68 1.77
C TRP A 289 12.63 -20.88 1.70
N ASP A 290 12.20 -21.25 0.49
CA ASP A 290 11.24 -22.34 0.28
C ASP A 290 11.81 -23.72 0.63
N ARG A 291 13.11 -23.82 0.86
CA ARG A 291 13.81 -25.05 1.28
C ARG A 291 14.10 -25.09 2.79
N ALA A 292 13.88 -23.99 3.50
CA ALA A 292 14.01 -23.94 4.95
C ALA A 292 12.88 -24.75 5.62
N PRO A 293 13.17 -25.54 6.69
CA PRO A 293 12.14 -26.18 7.49
C PRO A 293 11.14 -25.17 8.07
N LEU A 294 9.87 -25.57 8.22
CA LEU A 294 8.84 -24.68 8.77
C LEU A 294 9.24 -24.09 10.14
N GLN A 295 9.82 -24.90 11.03
CA GLN A 295 10.27 -24.42 12.34
C GLN A 295 11.30 -23.30 12.21
N GLU A 296 12.24 -23.42 11.26
CA GLU A 296 13.24 -22.39 11.02
C GLU A 296 12.58 -21.09 10.52
N GLN A 297 11.63 -21.19 9.60
CA GLN A 297 10.87 -20.04 9.11
C GLN A 297 10.12 -19.33 10.23
N GLU A 298 9.49 -20.08 11.14
CA GLU A 298 8.75 -19.54 12.28
C GLU A 298 9.68 -18.93 13.35
N ASP A 299 10.83 -19.55 13.60
CA ASP A 299 11.88 -19.05 14.49
C ASP A 299 12.48 -17.73 14.01
N ILE A 300 12.68 -17.58 12.69
CA ILE A 300 13.16 -16.35 12.05
C ILE A 300 12.22 -15.18 12.33
N PHE A 301 10.90 -15.38 12.26
CA PHE A 301 9.95 -14.31 12.55
C PHE A 301 9.63 -14.16 14.04
N GLY A 302 9.59 -15.26 14.80
CA GLY A 302 9.03 -15.31 16.16
C GLY A 302 7.50 -15.40 16.19
N ARG A 303 6.88 -15.83 15.09
CA ARG A 303 5.44 -16.08 14.95
C ARG A 303 5.22 -17.35 14.15
N ASP A 304 4.11 -18.05 14.39
CA ASP A 304 3.75 -19.21 13.56
C ASP A 304 3.24 -18.76 12.17
N LYS A 305 3.40 -19.60 11.15
CA LYS A 305 3.06 -19.24 9.77
C LYS A 305 1.56 -19.33 9.50
N GLY A 306 0.85 -20.23 10.17
CA GLY A 306 -0.56 -20.51 9.94
C GLY A 306 -1.48 -19.39 10.46
N GLU A 307 -1.53 -19.25 11.77
CA GLU A 307 -2.31 -18.23 12.48
C GLU A 307 -1.58 -16.89 12.53
N GLY A 308 -0.25 -16.88 12.58
CA GLY A 308 0.50 -15.64 12.80
C GLY A 308 0.56 -15.24 14.27
N ALA A 309 0.27 -16.14 15.21
CA ALA A 309 0.37 -15.88 16.64
C ALA A 309 1.85 -15.79 17.07
N PRO A 310 2.19 -14.96 18.06
CA PRO A 310 3.51 -15.01 18.67
C PRO A 310 3.81 -16.37 19.29
N VAL A 311 5.08 -16.75 19.35
CA VAL A 311 5.52 -17.95 20.09
C VAL A 311 4.90 -17.99 21.50
N GLY A 312 4.25 -19.11 21.83
CA GLY A 312 3.58 -19.32 23.12
C GLY A 312 2.18 -18.70 23.24
N LYS A 313 1.59 -18.23 22.14
CA LYS A 313 0.23 -17.64 22.08
C LYS A 313 -0.65 -18.38 21.07
N ALA A 314 -1.94 -18.07 21.05
CA ALA A 314 -2.93 -18.82 20.27
C ALA A 314 -3.53 -18.04 19.10
N LYS A 315 -3.48 -16.71 19.14
CA LYS A 315 -4.09 -15.84 18.12
C LYS A 315 -3.12 -14.80 17.60
N GLU A 316 -3.33 -14.43 16.33
CA GLU A 316 -2.52 -13.43 15.61
C GLU A 316 -2.28 -12.15 16.43
N ARG A 317 -3.34 -11.64 17.06
CA ARG A 317 -3.34 -10.36 17.78
C ARG A 317 -3.04 -10.48 19.27
N ASP A 318 -2.70 -11.67 19.77
CA ASP A 318 -2.18 -11.80 21.12
C ASP A 318 -0.88 -11.00 21.26
N GLU A 319 -0.71 -10.34 22.41
CA GLU A 319 0.49 -9.55 22.67
C GLU A 319 1.73 -10.46 22.74
N PRO A 320 2.82 -10.12 22.02
CA PRO A 320 4.02 -10.95 22.00
C PRO A 320 4.78 -10.86 23.32
N PHE A 321 5.22 -12.01 23.85
CA PHE A 321 6.22 -12.04 24.91
C PHE A 321 7.62 -12.17 24.29
N LEU A 322 8.29 -11.03 24.07
CA LEU A 322 9.52 -10.94 23.27
C LEU A 322 10.64 -11.88 23.72
N LYS A 323 10.74 -12.18 25.03
CA LYS A 323 11.78 -13.06 25.58
C LYS A 323 11.56 -14.55 25.24
N ALA A 324 10.36 -14.94 24.81
CA ALA A 324 10.09 -16.30 24.31
C ALA A 324 10.52 -16.51 22.84
N MET A 325 10.79 -15.44 22.09
CA MET A 325 11.32 -15.52 20.73
C MET A 325 12.85 -15.64 20.77
N LEU A 326 13.45 -16.21 19.72
CA LEU A 326 14.92 -16.20 19.58
C LEU A 326 15.48 -14.77 19.62
N PRO A 327 16.69 -14.54 20.16
CA PRO A 327 17.30 -13.21 20.21
C PRO A 327 17.43 -12.53 18.83
N THR A 328 17.53 -13.32 17.77
CA THR A 328 17.67 -12.90 16.37
C THR A 328 16.33 -12.81 15.61
N ALA A 329 15.20 -13.11 16.26
CA ALA A 329 13.90 -13.12 15.60
C ALA A 329 13.46 -11.72 15.17
N HIS A 330 12.96 -11.60 13.93
CA HIS A 330 12.60 -10.34 13.28
C HIS A 330 11.61 -9.51 14.13
N VAL A 331 10.52 -10.12 14.62
CA VAL A 331 9.52 -9.40 15.44
C VAL A 331 10.14 -8.91 16.74
N ARG A 332 11.00 -9.71 17.38
CA ARG A 332 11.67 -9.32 18.63
C ARG A 332 12.57 -8.11 18.41
N LEU A 333 13.39 -8.14 17.35
CA LEU A 333 14.32 -7.07 17.04
C LEU A 333 13.62 -5.81 16.56
N ALA A 334 12.54 -5.92 15.80
CA ALA A 334 11.80 -4.78 15.24
C ALA A 334 10.78 -4.16 16.20
N HIS A 335 10.44 -4.81 17.32
CA HIS A 335 9.43 -4.31 18.25
C HIS A 335 9.80 -2.94 18.85
N PRO A 336 8.84 -2.02 19.10
CA PRO A 336 9.11 -0.74 19.74
C PRO A 336 9.83 -0.86 21.09
N ASP A 337 9.46 -1.83 21.93
CA ASP A 337 10.14 -2.07 23.23
C ASP A 337 11.61 -2.48 23.10
N SER A 338 12.00 -3.00 21.94
CA SER A 338 13.39 -3.22 21.62
C SER A 338 14.05 -1.90 21.22
N ASN A 339 13.37 -1.02 20.51
CA ASN A 339 13.95 0.16 19.87
C ASN A 339 13.60 1.49 20.57
N ASP A 340 13.59 1.52 21.90
CA ASP A 340 13.31 2.72 22.70
C ASP A 340 12.00 3.44 22.31
N GLY A 341 10.99 2.66 21.91
CA GLY A 341 9.68 3.15 21.47
C GLY A 341 9.61 3.60 20.01
N ALA A 342 10.69 3.47 19.23
CA ALA A 342 10.68 3.75 17.78
C ALA A 342 9.58 2.93 17.10
N THR A 343 8.65 3.63 16.46
CA THR A 343 7.46 3.05 15.83
C THR A 343 7.26 3.71 14.47
N ILE A 344 6.96 2.90 13.46
CA ILE A 344 6.76 3.33 12.07
C ILE A 344 5.40 2.82 11.58
N LEU A 345 4.78 3.55 10.65
CA LEU A 345 3.64 3.05 9.89
C LEU A 345 4.16 2.37 8.62
N ARG A 346 4.05 1.04 8.58
CA ARG A 346 4.43 0.24 7.40
C ARG A 346 3.29 0.22 6.40
N ARG A 347 3.61 0.37 5.12
CA ARG A 347 2.64 0.41 4.01
C ARG A 347 3.20 -0.21 2.72
N GLY A 348 3.97 -1.28 2.87
CA GLY A 348 4.65 -1.96 1.76
C GLY A 348 3.72 -2.83 0.90
N TYR A 349 4.25 -3.21 -0.26
CA TYR A 349 3.59 -4.08 -1.23
C TYR A 349 4.59 -5.14 -1.73
N SER A 350 4.11 -6.35 -2.01
CA SER A 350 4.94 -7.36 -2.67
C SER A 350 5.19 -6.98 -4.13
N PHE A 351 6.30 -7.44 -4.71
CA PHE A 351 6.59 -7.28 -6.13
C PHE A 351 7.12 -8.56 -6.75
N THR A 352 6.98 -8.67 -8.07
CA THR A 352 7.61 -9.66 -8.92
C THR A 352 7.89 -9.01 -10.27
N ASP A 353 9.16 -8.92 -10.63
CA ASP A 353 9.63 -8.26 -11.86
C ASP A 353 10.12 -9.30 -12.89
N GLY A 354 9.69 -10.57 -12.73
CA GLY A 354 10.12 -11.71 -13.55
C GLY A 354 11.22 -12.53 -12.88
N THR A 355 12.18 -12.99 -13.67
CA THR A 355 13.30 -13.83 -13.22
C THR A 355 14.64 -13.21 -13.59
N ASP A 356 15.66 -13.44 -12.77
CA ASP A 356 17.03 -13.08 -13.14
C ASP A 356 17.64 -14.07 -14.16
N GLY A 357 18.83 -13.76 -14.67
CA GLY A 357 19.54 -14.58 -15.65
C GLY A 357 19.95 -15.97 -15.17
N LEU A 358 19.68 -16.33 -13.91
CA LEU A 358 19.90 -17.67 -13.33
C LEU A 358 18.59 -18.41 -13.08
N GLY A 359 17.45 -17.87 -13.52
CA GLY A 359 16.12 -18.47 -13.35
C GLY A 359 15.53 -18.29 -11.94
N ARG A 360 16.14 -17.45 -11.09
CA ARG A 360 15.60 -17.14 -9.76
C ARG A 360 14.59 -16.02 -9.86
N LEU A 361 13.56 -16.06 -9.02
CA LEU A 361 12.52 -15.04 -9.02
C LEU A 361 13.11 -13.69 -8.57
N ASP A 362 12.88 -12.62 -9.34
CA ASP A 362 13.10 -11.24 -8.88
C ASP A 362 11.81 -10.77 -8.21
N ALA A 363 11.61 -11.26 -6.98
CA ALA A 363 10.46 -10.94 -6.17
C ALA A 363 10.88 -10.55 -4.76
N GLY A 364 9.96 -9.87 -4.07
CA GLY A 364 10.16 -9.54 -2.67
C GLY A 364 9.16 -8.52 -2.16
N LEU A 365 9.65 -7.61 -1.34
CA LEU A 365 8.89 -6.57 -0.68
C LEU A 365 9.39 -5.19 -1.11
N PHE A 366 8.52 -4.38 -1.70
CA PHE A 366 8.73 -2.95 -1.82
C PHE A 366 8.24 -2.31 -0.52
N PHE A 367 9.16 -2.22 0.43
CA PHE A 367 8.90 -1.75 1.78
C PHE A 367 8.77 -0.23 1.79
N LEU A 368 7.70 0.25 2.42
CA LEU A 368 7.39 1.67 2.59
C LEU A 368 7.10 1.91 4.07
N ALA A 369 7.79 2.87 4.66
CA ALA A 369 7.61 3.24 6.06
C ALA A 369 7.44 4.75 6.20
N TYR A 370 6.32 5.14 6.82
CA TYR A 370 6.03 6.52 7.20
C TYR A 370 6.37 6.76 8.67
N GLN A 371 6.98 7.89 8.94
CA GLN A 371 7.32 8.32 10.30
C GLN A 371 7.41 9.84 10.40
N ARG A 372 7.28 10.34 11.63
CA ARG A 372 7.44 11.75 11.99
C ARG A 372 8.89 12.23 11.86
N ASP A 373 9.87 11.36 12.09
CA ASP A 373 11.30 11.65 11.93
C ASP A 373 12.05 10.36 11.58
N VAL A 374 12.77 10.33 10.45
CA VAL A 374 13.53 9.16 9.97
C VAL A 374 14.59 8.71 10.97
N ARG A 375 15.19 9.65 11.71
CA ARG A 375 16.21 9.41 12.74
C ARG A 375 15.65 8.66 13.95
N ARG A 376 14.33 8.75 14.19
CA ARG A 376 13.61 8.18 15.33
C ARG A 376 12.65 7.04 14.97
N GLY A 377 12.50 6.76 13.67
CA GLY A 377 11.67 5.68 13.13
C GLY A 377 12.52 4.60 12.48
N PHE A 378 12.65 4.65 11.15
CA PHE A 378 13.32 3.62 10.35
C PHE A 378 14.77 3.35 10.76
N ILE A 379 15.60 4.38 10.95
CA ILE A 379 17.06 4.20 11.17
C ILE A 379 17.38 3.32 12.39
N PRO A 380 16.88 3.59 13.61
CA PRO A 380 17.21 2.76 14.78
C PRO A 380 16.73 1.31 14.62
N VAL A 381 15.54 1.11 14.05
CA VAL A 381 14.98 -0.22 13.78
C VAL A 381 15.87 -0.97 12.78
N GLN A 382 16.16 -0.37 11.61
CA GLN A 382 16.98 -1.01 10.58
C GLN A 382 18.41 -1.28 11.06
N ARG A 383 19.02 -0.39 11.87
CA ARG A 383 20.35 -0.64 12.47
C ARG A 383 20.36 -1.92 13.29
N ARG A 384 19.31 -2.15 14.08
CA ARG A 384 19.18 -3.36 14.89
C ARG A 384 18.97 -4.60 14.03
N LEU A 385 18.10 -4.50 13.02
CA LEU A 385 17.85 -5.61 12.10
C LEU A 385 19.11 -6.00 11.33
N ALA A 386 19.80 -5.03 10.73
CA ALA A 386 21.00 -5.27 9.94
C ALA A 386 22.16 -5.86 10.76
N ALA A 387 22.17 -5.68 12.09
CA ALA A 387 23.20 -6.21 12.95
C ALA A 387 23.02 -7.70 13.30
N SER A 388 21.78 -8.20 13.39
CA SER A 388 21.53 -9.49 14.06
C SER A 388 20.25 -10.21 13.65
N ASP A 389 19.47 -9.70 12.70
CA ASP A 389 18.24 -10.35 12.25
C ASP A 389 18.54 -11.61 11.45
N ALA A 390 17.91 -12.73 11.86
CA ALA A 390 18.02 -14.00 11.15
C ALA A 390 17.40 -13.91 9.74
N LEU A 391 16.46 -12.99 9.51
CA LEU A 391 15.85 -12.78 8.19
C LEU A 391 16.86 -12.32 7.14
N ASN A 392 17.99 -11.71 7.55
CA ASN A 392 19.00 -11.16 6.64
C ASN A 392 19.64 -12.22 5.72
N GLU A 393 19.60 -13.51 6.09
CA GLU A 393 20.06 -14.60 5.22
C GLU A 393 19.16 -14.77 3.98
N TYR A 394 17.89 -14.37 4.10
CA TYR A 394 16.85 -14.62 3.10
C TYR A 394 16.41 -13.37 2.34
N ILE A 395 17.02 -12.21 2.62
CA ILE A 395 16.68 -10.95 1.97
C ILE A 395 17.92 -10.13 1.61
N GLN A 396 17.76 -9.25 0.62
CA GLN A 396 18.76 -8.25 0.29
C GLN A 396 18.10 -6.91 -0.05
N HIS A 397 18.58 -5.83 0.55
CA HIS A 397 18.18 -4.48 0.17
C HIS A 397 18.91 -4.07 -1.12
N VAL A 398 18.14 -3.79 -2.18
CA VAL A 398 18.68 -3.53 -3.53
C VAL A 398 18.25 -2.20 -4.14
N GLY A 399 17.42 -1.43 -3.43
CA GLY A 399 17.05 -0.07 -3.82
C GLY A 399 16.59 0.73 -2.60
N SER A 400 16.85 2.04 -2.59
CA SER A 400 16.56 2.88 -1.43
C SER A 400 16.26 4.32 -1.80
N ALA A 401 15.27 4.92 -1.16
CA ALA A 401 15.02 6.36 -1.23
C ALA A 401 14.36 6.88 0.05
N VAL A 402 14.48 8.18 0.29
CA VAL A 402 13.82 8.89 1.38
C VAL A 402 13.16 10.15 0.82
N PHE A 403 11.95 10.47 1.29
CA PHE A 403 11.18 11.61 0.80
C PHE A 403 10.48 12.32 1.96
N ALA A 404 10.48 13.66 1.94
CA ALA A 404 9.61 14.48 2.75
C ALA A 404 8.25 14.61 2.05
N VAL A 405 7.21 14.04 2.64
CA VAL A 405 5.85 14.06 2.12
C VAL A 405 5.13 15.27 2.72
N PRO A 406 4.84 16.34 1.95
CA PRO A 406 4.23 17.56 2.47
C PRO A 406 2.83 17.32 3.05
N PRO A 407 2.25 18.29 3.78
CA PRO A 407 0.85 18.24 4.19
C PRO A 407 -0.12 18.07 3.02
N GLY A 408 -1.36 17.74 3.35
CA GLY A 408 -2.42 17.57 2.36
C GLY A 408 -2.81 18.88 1.67
N VAL A 409 -3.37 18.75 0.47
CA VAL A 409 -3.98 19.85 -0.28
C VAL A 409 -5.28 20.22 0.42
N ARG A 410 -5.39 21.46 0.89
CA ARG A 410 -6.48 21.86 1.79
C ARG A 410 -7.82 21.99 1.10
N ASP A 411 -7.81 22.57 -0.10
CA ASP A 411 -8.99 22.91 -0.88
C ASP A 411 -8.61 23.06 -2.36
N ALA A 412 -9.58 23.46 -3.18
CA ALA A 412 -9.41 23.61 -4.61
C ALA A 412 -8.47 24.76 -5.02
N ASP A 413 -8.06 25.67 -4.14
CA ASP A 413 -7.10 26.74 -4.49
C ASP A 413 -5.66 26.40 -4.04
N ASP A 414 -5.50 25.29 -3.33
CA ASP A 414 -4.23 24.78 -2.85
C ASP A 414 -3.57 23.82 -3.85
N TRP A 415 -2.27 23.54 -3.64
CA TRP A 415 -1.50 22.66 -4.53
C TRP A 415 -0.32 22.01 -3.81
N TRP A 416 0.11 20.87 -4.34
CA TRP A 416 1.19 20.08 -3.77
C TRP A 416 2.48 20.87 -3.55
N GLY A 417 2.90 20.96 -2.29
CA GLY A 417 4.13 21.64 -1.91
C GLY A 417 4.01 23.16 -1.81
N ARG A 418 2.81 23.75 -1.88
CA ARG A 418 2.62 25.21 -1.78
C ARG A 418 3.40 25.83 -0.62
N ALA A 419 3.31 25.25 0.58
CA ALA A 419 4.01 25.76 1.77
C ALA A 419 5.54 25.76 1.66
N LEU A 420 6.13 24.85 0.86
CA LEU A 420 7.57 24.81 0.61
C LEU A 420 8.03 25.96 -0.28
N PHE A 421 7.24 26.29 -1.31
CA PHE A 421 7.60 27.29 -2.33
C PHE A 421 7.11 28.71 -2.03
N ALA A 422 6.25 28.85 -1.01
CA ALA A 422 5.75 30.13 -0.49
C ALA A 422 6.85 31.01 0.12
#